data_AF-A0A7Y5W991-F1
#
_entry.id   AF-A0A7Y5W991-F1
#
_cell.length_a   1.000
_cell.length_b   1.000
_cell.length_c   1.000
_cell.angle_alpha   90.00
_cell.angle_beta   90.00
_cell.angle_gamma   90.00
#
_symmetry.space_group_name_H-M   'P 1'
#
loop_
_entity.id
_entity.type
_entity.pdbx_description
1 polymer ?
#
loop_
_entity_poly.entity_id
_entity_poly.type
_entity_poly.pdbx_seq_one_letter_code
_entity_poly.pdbx_strand_id
1 'polypeptide(L)'
;MAQSNPAIPAKALIGMVHVGALPGSPRSTQGVDALATQAAAEARILADAGFDALLVENMHDVPYVPGPHPPETIAAMTRVVQQVREAAPSLALGVQVLAFGHIEAMAIAHTCGASFIRVENFTFAHVADEGLMPSAAAGELLRYRARLGAHGVRVICDIKKKHAAHAITQDLSLEESAHAAEFFGADGLIVTGEATGRPASHADVEVVRAATRLPLWVGSGVTPDQVPALLAHADALVVGSWIKKDGNWRNPVDPDRCRQLVKARR
;
A
#
# COMPACT_ATOMS: atom_id res chain seq x y z
N MET A 1 -1.98 -26.70 6.41
CA MET A 1 -2.52 -26.30 5.10
C MET A 1 -2.59 -24.78 5.08
N ALA A 2 -1.85 -24.11 4.19
CA ALA A 2 -1.96 -22.66 4.07
C ALA A 2 -3.41 -22.33 3.68
N GLN A 3 -4.10 -21.53 4.50
CA GLN A 3 -5.40 -20.99 4.11
C GLN A 3 -5.19 -20.26 2.78
N SER A 4 -5.99 -20.60 1.76
CA SER A 4 -5.94 -19.92 0.47
C SER A 4 -6.22 -18.43 0.71
N ASN A 5 -5.29 -17.56 0.31
CA ASN A 5 -5.45 -16.12 0.44
C ASN A 5 -6.74 -15.67 -0.26
N PRO A 6 -7.60 -14.86 0.39
CA PRO A 6 -8.78 -14.31 -0.26
C PRO A 6 -8.41 -13.56 -1.55
N ALA A 7 -9.19 -13.78 -2.60
CA ALA A 7 -9.00 -13.07 -3.87
C ALA A 7 -9.47 -11.61 -3.73
N ILE A 8 -8.80 -10.69 -4.41
CA ILE A 8 -9.25 -9.30 -4.52
C ILE A 8 -10.23 -9.24 -5.71
N PRO A 9 -11.50 -8.87 -5.49
CA PRO A 9 -12.48 -8.80 -6.58
C PRO A 9 -12.19 -7.61 -7.52
N ALA A 10 -12.80 -7.60 -8.69
CA ALA A 10 -12.79 -6.41 -9.55
C ALA A 10 -13.51 -5.26 -8.84
N LYS A 11 -13.03 -4.03 -9.07
CA LYS A 11 -13.53 -2.80 -8.44
C LYS A 11 -13.43 -2.82 -6.91
N ALA A 12 -12.35 -3.38 -6.38
CA ALA A 12 -12.16 -3.54 -4.94
C ALA A 12 -11.91 -2.21 -4.22
N LEU A 13 -12.32 -2.14 -2.95
CA LEU A 13 -11.90 -1.12 -1.99
C LEU A 13 -10.90 -1.72 -1.01
N ILE A 14 -9.73 -1.09 -0.94
CA ILE A 14 -8.61 -1.48 -0.08
C ILE A 14 -8.46 -0.41 1.01
N GLY A 15 -8.70 -0.79 2.26
CA GLY A 15 -8.66 0.12 3.41
C GLY A 15 -7.28 0.16 4.03
N MET A 16 -6.71 1.36 4.21
CA MET A 16 -5.44 1.52 4.89
C MET A 16 -5.59 1.35 6.41
N VAL A 17 -4.72 0.53 6.99
CA VAL A 17 -4.49 0.44 8.43
C VAL A 17 -3.12 1.07 8.71
N HIS A 18 -3.13 2.35 9.11
CA HIS A 18 -1.92 3.08 9.45
C HIS A 18 -1.50 2.73 10.88
N VAL A 19 -0.40 1.99 11.01
CA VAL A 19 0.15 1.61 12.31
C VAL A 19 0.75 2.84 12.99
N GLY A 20 0.58 2.93 14.32
CA GLY A 20 1.26 3.94 15.12
C GLY A 20 2.78 3.77 15.09
N ALA A 21 3.52 4.75 15.60
CA ALA A 21 4.97 4.78 15.53
C ALA A 21 5.59 3.55 16.22
N LEU A 22 6.38 2.79 15.47
CA LEU A 22 7.01 1.55 15.88
C LEU A 22 8.20 1.80 16.80
N PRO A 23 8.66 0.78 17.57
CA PRO A 23 9.94 0.85 18.28
C PRO A 23 11.08 1.30 17.34
N GLY A 24 11.94 2.20 17.82
CA GLY A 24 13.01 2.82 17.03
C GLY A 24 12.62 4.17 16.39
N SER A 25 11.33 4.43 16.13
CA SER A 25 10.88 5.75 15.68
C SER A 25 10.91 6.77 16.83
N PRO A 26 11.30 8.04 16.58
CA PRO A 26 11.33 9.08 17.62
C PRO A 26 9.94 9.43 18.17
N ARG A 27 8.86 9.01 17.50
CA ARG A 27 7.47 9.23 17.95
C ARG A 27 6.88 8.00 18.66
N SER A 28 7.66 6.95 18.85
CA SER A 28 7.24 5.74 19.53
C SER A 28 6.92 6.02 21.00
N THR A 29 5.66 5.81 21.37
CA THR A 29 5.16 6.03 22.74
C THR A 29 4.32 4.86 23.26
N GLN A 30 3.93 3.94 22.37
CA GLN A 30 3.06 2.82 22.68
C GLN A 30 3.84 1.50 22.54
N GLY A 31 3.51 0.52 23.38
CA GLY A 31 4.02 -0.84 23.22
C GLY A 31 3.44 -1.53 21.98
N VAL A 32 4.18 -2.49 21.41
CA VAL A 32 3.79 -3.20 20.18
C VAL A 32 2.41 -3.87 20.30
N ASP A 33 2.06 -4.42 21.46
CA ASP A 33 0.73 -5.02 21.66
C ASP A 33 -0.42 -4.01 21.61
N ALA A 34 -0.19 -2.78 22.08
CA ALA A 34 -1.18 -1.70 21.96
C ALA A 34 -1.37 -1.29 20.49
N LEU A 35 -0.27 -1.19 19.74
CA LEU A 35 -0.29 -0.92 18.29
C LEU A 35 -1.05 -2.02 17.54
N ALA A 36 -0.77 -3.29 17.85
CA ALA A 36 -1.44 -4.43 17.24
C ALA A 36 -2.94 -4.47 17.57
N THR A 37 -3.31 -4.17 18.82
CA THR A 37 -4.71 -4.09 19.27
C THR A 37 -5.48 -3.01 18.53
N GLN A 38 -4.87 -1.82 18.38
CA GLN A 38 -5.47 -0.70 17.66
C GLN A 38 -5.64 -1.03 16.17
N ALA A 39 -4.59 -1.54 15.51
CA ALA A 39 -4.66 -1.94 14.11
C ALA A 39 -5.73 -3.01 13.85
N ALA A 40 -5.87 -3.98 14.74
CA ALA A 40 -6.92 -5.00 14.68
C ALA A 40 -8.33 -4.44 14.87
N ALA A 41 -8.50 -3.41 15.70
CA ALA A 41 -9.78 -2.71 15.83
C ALA A 41 -10.16 -1.97 14.54
N GLU A 42 -9.19 -1.29 13.91
CA GLU A 42 -9.41 -0.62 12.61
C GLU A 42 -9.75 -1.63 11.50
N ALA A 43 -9.07 -2.78 11.47
CA ALA A 43 -9.33 -3.85 10.53
C ALA A 43 -10.77 -4.38 10.62
N ARG A 44 -11.30 -4.55 11.84
CA ARG A 44 -12.70 -4.94 12.07
C ARG A 44 -13.68 -3.92 11.53
N ILE A 45 -13.44 -2.63 11.80
CA ILE A 45 -14.30 -1.54 11.28
C ILE A 45 -14.35 -1.57 9.75
N LEU A 46 -13.21 -1.76 9.09
CA LEU A 46 -13.14 -1.81 7.63
C LEU A 46 -13.85 -3.05 7.06
N ALA A 47 -13.68 -4.21 7.70
CA ALA A 47 -14.39 -5.43 7.33
C ALA A 47 -15.91 -5.27 7.49
N ASP A 48 -16.37 -4.76 8.64
CA ASP A 48 -17.79 -4.55 8.92
C ASP A 48 -18.43 -3.51 7.97
N ALA A 49 -17.65 -2.54 7.51
CA ALA A 49 -18.11 -1.56 6.53
C ALA A 49 -18.26 -2.15 5.11
N GLY A 50 -17.60 -3.28 4.82
CA GLY A 50 -17.66 -3.97 3.52
C GLY A 50 -16.52 -3.64 2.56
N PHE A 51 -15.32 -3.34 3.09
CA PHE A 51 -14.08 -3.33 2.30
C PHE A 51 -13.69 -4.76 1.90
N ASP A 52 -12.93 -4.90 0.80
CA ASP A 52 -12.55 -6.21 0.25
C ASP A 52 -11.13 -6.63 0.65
N ALA A 53 -10.29 -5.64 0.94
CA ALA A 53 -8.90 -5.86 1.34
C ALA A 53 -8.41 -4.80 2.34
N LEU A 54 -7.32 -5.14 3.03
CA LEU A 54 -6.61 -4.27 3.96
C LEU A 54 -5.17 -4.08 3.50
N LEU A 55 -4.61 -2.89 3.71
CA LEU A 55 -3.19 -2.61 3.52
C LEU A 55 -2.62 -2.00 4.81
N VAL A 56 -1.71 -2.73 5.45
CA VAL A 56 -1.05 -2.31 6.70
C VAL A 56 0.24 -1.55 6.36
N GLU A 57 0.41 -0.35 6.91
CA GLU A 57 1.53 0.56 6.60
C GLU A 57 2.06 1.23 7.88
N ASN A 58 3.38 1.33 8.05
CA ASN A 58 4.04 2.03 9.16
C ASN A 58 4.06 3.57 8.99
N MET A 59 2.90 4.15 8.63
CA MET A 59 2.76 5.57 8.28
C MET A 59 3.25 6.53 9.38
N HIS A 60 3.16 6.16 10.67
CA HIS A 60 3.53 7.04 11.77
C HIS A 60 5.00 7.01 12.17
N ASP A 61 5.86 6.26 11.47
CA ASP A 61 7.30 6.17 11.78
C ASP A 61 8.11 7.43 11.47
N VAL A 62 7.46 8.49 10.96
CA VAL A 62 8.08 9.76 10.59
C VAL A 62 9.02 10.35 11.67
N PRO A 63 10.17 10.95 11.27
CA PRO A 63 10.69 11.01 9.90
C PRO A 63 11.15 9.64 9.38
N TYR A 64 10.85 9.34 8.13
CA TYR A 64 11.20 8.06 7.53
C TYR A 64 12.71 8.01 7.20
N VAL A 65 13.26 6.79 7.18
CA VAL A 65 14.66 6.52 6.87
C VAL A 65 14.69 5.45 5.78
N PRO A 66 15.47 5.62 4.69
CA PRO A 66 15.58 4.62 3.65
C PRO A 66 16.10 3.30 4.21
N GLY A 67 15.55 2.18 3.73
CA GLY A 67 16.00 0.85 4.10
C GLY A 67 17.48 0.57 3.76
N PRO A 68 18.05 -0.54 4.29
CA PRO A 68 17.38 -1.61 5.04
C PRO A 68 16.90 -1.16 6.43
N HIS A 69 15.73 -1.64 6.84
CA HIS A 69 15.14 -1.32 8.13
C HIS A 69 15.65 -2.26 9.23
N PRO A 70 15.69 -1.79 10.49
CA PRO A 70 16.24 -2.58 11.56
C PRO A 70 15.28 -3.71 12.00
N PRO A 71 15.79 -4.76 12.68
CA PRO A 71 15.01 -5.93 13.07
C PRO A 71 13.74 -5.61 13.89
N GLU A 72 13.77 -4.56 14.71
CA GLU A 72 12.62 -4.12 15.50
C GLU A 72 11.43 -3.66 14.65
N THR A 73 11.66 -3.05 13.48
CA THR A 73 10.60 -2.69 12.52
C THR A 73 9.93 -3.94 11.98
N ILE A 74 10.73 -4.95 11.58
CA ILE A 74 10.24 -6.22 11.04
C ILE A 74 9.44 -6.98 12.10
N ALA A 75 9.98 -7.08 13.32
CA ALA A 75 9.34 -7.79 14.44
C ALA A 75 8.01 -7.12 14.84
N ALA A 76 8.00 -5.79 14.99
CA ALA A 76 6.81 -5.06 15.37
C ALA A 76 5.72 -5.14 14.28
N MET A 77 6.08 -4.93 13.01
CA MET A 77 5.15 -5.06 11.90
C MET A 77 4.62 -6.48 11.74
N THR A 78 5.45 -7.51 11.92
CA THR A 78 4.99 -8.92 11.89
C THR A 78 3.92 -9.16 12.94
N ARG A 79 4.13 -8.68 14.18
CA ARG A 79 3.14 -8.81 15.26
C ARG A 79 1.83 -8.10 14.93
N VAL A 80 1.90 -6.88 14.38
CA VAL A 80 0.73 -6.07 14.02
C VAL A 80 -0.03 -6.71 12.85
N VAL A 81 0.66 -7.10 11.77
CA VAL A 81 0.06 -7.71 10.59
C VAL A 81 -0.61 -9.04 10.93
N GLN A 82 0.00 -9.86 11.79
CA GLN A 82 -0.61 -11.09 12.29
C GLN A 82 -1.92 -10.83 13.03
N GLN A 83 -1.96 -9.82 13.91
CA GLN A 83 -3.18 -9.46 14.65
C GLN A 83 -4.27 -8.91 13.72
N VAL A 84 -3.90 -8.17 12.66
CA VAL A 84 -4.83 -7.70 11.62
C VAL A 84 -5.40 -8.88 10.83
N ARG A 85 -4.57 -9.85 10.44
CA ARG A 85 -5.01 -11.08 9.76
C ARG A 85 -6.07 -11.83 10.60
N GLU A 86 -5.81 -12.00 11.89
CA GLU A 86 -6.74 -12.67 12.80
C GLU A 86 -8.05 -11.91 12.99
N ALA A 87 -8.01 -10.57 12.96
CA ALA A 87 -9.17 -9.71 13.15
C ALA A 87 -10.10 -9.66 11.93
N ALA A 88 -9.56 -9.85 10.72
CA ALA A 88 -10.29 -9.81 9.45
C ALA A 88 -9.86 -10.95 8.50
N PRO A 89 -10.10 -12.23 8.87
CA PRO A 89 -9.57 -13.38 8.13
C PRO A 89 -10.19 -13.55 6.74
N SER A 90 -11.38 -12.98 6.51
CA SER A 90 -12.08 -13.03 5.22
C SER A 90 -11.56 -12.04 4.18
N LEU A 91 -10.78 -11.03 4.58
CA LEU A 91 -10.27 -10.01 3.66
C LEU A 91 -8.90 -10.37 3.11
N ALA A 92 -8.63 -9.94 1.88
CA ALA A 92 -7.26 -9.94 1.37
C ALA A 92 -6.42 -8.97 2.21
N LEU A 93 -5.16 -9.32 2.45
CA LEU A 93 -4.26 -8.53 3.28
C LEU A 93 -3.02 -8.19 2.47
N GLY A 94 -2.55 -6.96 2.60
CA GLY A 94 -1.26 -6.52 2.10
C GLY A 94 -0.46 -5.75 3.13
N VAL A 95 0.83 -5.63 2.84
CA VAL A 95 1.81 -4.99 3.72
C VAL A 95 2.60 -3.95 2.93
N GLN A 96 2.87 -2.81 3.56
CA GLN A 96 3.83 -1.82 3.09
C GLN A 96 4.73 -1.43 4.27
N VAL A 97 6.03 -1.43 4.02
CA VAL A 97 7.01 -0.77 4.89
C VAL A 97 7.57 0.39 4.09
N LEU A 98 7.32 1.61 4.58
CA LEU A 98 7.69 2.86 3.92
C LEU A 98 9.19 3.11 3.92
N ALA A 99 9.64 3.94 2.99
CA ALA A 99 11.02 4.31 2.73
C ALA A 99 11.89 3.12 2.31
N PHE A 100 11.51 2.50 1.20
CA PHE A 100 12.27 1.42 0.54
C PHE A 100 12.27 0.07 1.30
N GLY A 101 11.34 -0.15 2.24
CA GLY A 101 11.24 -1.39 3.03
C GLY A 101 10.63 -2.60 2.32
N HIS A 102 10.90 -2.76 1.03
CA HIS A 102 10.26 -3.77 0.19
C HIS A 102 10.70 -5.21 0.51
N ILE A 103 11.93 -5.40 1.00
CA ILE A 103 12.44 -6.71 1.44
C ILE A 103 11.75 -7.13 2.74
N GLU A 104 11.64 -6.20 3.68
CA GLU A 104 10.95 -6.38 4.96
C GLU A 104 9.47 -6.66 4.74
N ALA A 105 8.81 -5.86 3.90
CA ALA A 105 7.41 -6.07 3.54
C ALA A 105 7.18 -7.46 2.95
N MET A 106 8.05 -7.95 2.06
CA MET A 106 7.97 -9.30 1.49
C MET A 106 8.09 -10.39 2.56
N ALA A 107 9.05 -10.24 3.48
CA ALA A 107 9.26 -11.19 4.59
C ALA A 107 8.05 -11.24 5.53
N ILE A 108 7.54 -10.07 5.94
CA ILE A 108 6.38 -9.93 6.81
C ILE A 108 5.14 -10.51 6.14
N ALA A 109 4.91 -10.16 4.86
CA ALA A 109 3.76 -10.63 4.10
C ALA A 109 3.76 -12.15 3.95
N HIS A 110 4.90 -12.74 3.59
CA HIS A 110 5.04 -14.18 3.49
C HIS A 110 4.76 -14.87 4.83
N THR A 111 5.35 -14.36 5.92
CA THR A 111 5.23 -14.93 7.26
C THR A 111 3.81 -14.87 7.80
N CYS A 112 3.10 -13.76 7.58
CA CYS A 112 1.75 -13.54 8.13
C CYS A 112 0.63 -14.03 7.20
N GLY A 113 0.96 -14.67 6.07
CA GLY A 113 -0.05 -15.08 5.09
C GLY A 113 -0.80 -13.88 4.49
N ALA A 114 -0.10 -12.80 4.18
CA ALA A 114 -0.62 -11.73 3.33
C ALA A 114 -0.53 -12.13 1.85
N SER A 115 -1.28 -11.43 1.02
CA SER A 115 -1.48 -11.76 -0.41
C SER A 115 -0.76 -10.82 -1.36
N PHE A 116 -0.36 -9.64 -0.89
CA PHE A 116 0.41 -8.68 -1.69
C PHE A 116 1.27 -7.78 -0.81
N ILE A 117 2.23 -7.12 -1.43
CA ILE A 117 2.91 -5.95 -0.88
C ILE A 117 2.72 -4.76 -1.83
N ARG A 118 2.67 -3.56 -1.25
CA ARG A 118 2.80 -2.33 -2.03
C ARG A 118 4.26 -1.90 -2.05
N VAL A 119 4.79 -1.65 -3.24
CA VAL A 119 6.20 -1.32 -3.45
C VAL A 119 6.31 0.04 -4.11
N GLU A 120 6.97 0.94 -3.40
CA GLU A 120 7.46 2.19 -3.96
C GLU A 120 8.82 2.00 -4.61
N ASN A 121 9.17 2.91 -5.52
CA ASN A 121 10.48 2.91 -6.18
C ASN A 121 10.84 1.58 -6.85
N PHE A 122 9.84 0.91 -7.46
CA PHE A 122 10.04 -0.41 -8.08
C PHE A 122 10.99 -0.33 -9.27
N THR A 123 10.78 0.67 -10.13
CA THR A 123 11.64 1.01 -11.26
C THR A 123 12.13 2.45 -11.15
N PHE A 124 13.32 2.69 -11.68
CA PHE A 124 14.04 3.97 -11.71
C PHE A 124 14.42 4.54 -10.34
N ALA A 125 15.18 5.63 -10.36
CA ALA A 125 15.60 6.40 -9.20
C ALA A 125 14.83 7.72 -9.11
N HIS A 126 14.66 8.27 -7.91
CA HIS A 126 14.01 9.56 -7.69
C HIS A 126 14.49 10.21 -6.39
N VAL A 127 14.05 11.43 -6.09
CA VAL A 127 14.36 12.13 -4.83
C VAL A 127 13.10 12.22 -4.00
N ALA A 128 13.09 11.65 -2.81
CA ALA A 128 11.95 11.66 -1.89
C ALA A 128 12.22 12.54 -0.67
N ASP A 129 11.21 12.67 0.22
CA ASP A 129 11.34 13.38 1.50
C ASP A 129 12.54 12.90 2.35
N GLU A 130 12.92 11.62 2.17
CA GLU A 130 14.03 10.98 2.88
C GLU A 130 15.40 11.14 2.17
N GLY A 131 15.42 11.77 1.00
CA GLY A 131 16.63 12.01 0.20
C GLY A 131 16.62 11.30 -1.17
N LEU A 132 17.81 11.22 -1.79
CA LEU A 132 17.99 10.51 -3.05
C LEU A 132 17.75 9.01 -2.85
N MET A 133 16.94 8.42 -3.71
CA MET A 133 16.65 6.98 -3.79
C MET A 133 17.37 6.43 -5.03
N PRO A 134 18.68 6.10 -4.94
CA PRO A 134 19.53 5.87 -6.11
C PRO A 134 19.32 4.51 -6.78
N SER A 135 18.63 3.58 -6.13
CA SER A 135 18.45 2.20 -6.56
C SER A 135 16.97 1.87 -6.77
N ALA A 136 16.67 1.05 -7.77
CA ALA A 136 15.32 0.54 -8.02
C ALA A 136 15.12 -0.82 -7.34
N ALA A 137 13.93 -1.07 -6.78
CA ALA A 137 13.66 -2.25 -5.95
C ALA A 137 13.54 -3.56 -6.74
N ALA A 138 13.10 -3.53 -8.01
CA ALA A 138 12.65 -4.72 -8.74
C ALA A 138 13.66 -5.88 -8.72
N GLY A 139 14.93 -5.60 -9.02
CA GLY A 139 15.95 -6.64 -9.13
C GLY A 139 16.21 -7.38 -7.82
N GLU A 140 16.40 -6.64 -6.73
CA GLU A 140 16.66 -7.21 -5.42
C GLU A 140 15.42 -7.93 -4.87
N LEU A 141 14.27 -7.26 -4.94
CA LEU A 141 12.99 -7.75 -4.44
C LEU A 141 12.60 -9.09 -5.06
N LEU A 142 12.62 -9.19 -6.39
CA LEU A 142 12.12 -10.38 -7.08
C LEU A 142 13.04 -11.59 -6.87
N ARG A 143 14.35 -11.36 -6.72
CA ARG A 143 15.30 -12.42 -6.32
C ARG A 143 15.07 -12.84 -4.88
N TYR A 144 14.81 -11.89 -3.98
CA TYR A 144 14.48 -12.21 -2.59
C TYR A 144 13.18 -13.01 -2.47
N ARG A 145 12.12 -12.59 -3.19
CA ARG A 145 10.85 -13.32 -3.30
C ARG A 145 11.06 -14.77 -3.72
N ALA A 146 11.88 -15.01 -4.74
CA ALA A 146 12.20 -16.36 -5.22
C ALA A 146 12.98 -17.17 -4.17
N ARG A 147 14.01 -16.60 -3.55
CA ARG A 147 14.79 -17.27 -2.49
C ARG A 147 13.93 -17.64 -1.28
N LEU A 148 12.98 -16.78 -0.92
CA LEU A 148 12.06 -17.00 0.19
C LEU A 148 10.94 -18.01 -0.14
N GLY A 149 10.70 -18.31 -1.43
CA GLY A 149 9.54 -19.10 -1.86
C GLY A 149 8.20 -18.35 -1.77
N ALA A 150 8.24 -17.01 -1.74
CA ALA A 150 7.08 -16.15 -1.52
C ALA A 150 6.28 -15.83 -2.80
N HIS A 151 6.16 -16.79 -3.73
CA HIS A 151 5.47 -16.60 -5.01
C HIS A 151 3.96 -16.32 -4.87
N GLY A 152 3.37 -16.66 -3.72
CA GLY A 152 1.98 -16.32 -3.39
C GLY A 152 1.75 -14.86 -2.99
N VAL A 153 2.81 -14.06 -2.85
CA VAL A 153 2.74 -12.63 -2.49
C VAL A 153 2.96 -11.80 -3.76
N ARG A 154 1.90 -11.11 -4.20
CA ARG A 154 1.94 -10.20 -5.36
C ARG A 154 2.69 -8.90 -5.03
N VAL A 155 3.40 -8.36 -6.01
CA VAL A 155 4.13 -7.10 -5.92
C VAL A 155 3.36 -6.04 -6.70
N ILE A 156 2.69 -5.14 -5.98
CA ILE A 156 1.89 -4.06 -6.58
C ILE A 156 2.66 -2.75 -6.46
N CYS A 157 2.98 -2.13 -7.59
CA CYS A 157 4.02 -1.10 -7.67
C CYS A 157 3.46 0.29 -7.92
N ASP A 158 3.92 1.29 -7.15
CA ASP A 158 3.70 2.69 -7.51
C ASP A 158 4.49 3.03 -8.78
N ILE A 159 3.84 3.51 -9.84
CA ILE A 159 4.52 3.89 -11.09
C ILE A 159 5.39 5.14 -10.88
N LYS A 160 4.88 6.09 -10.08
CA LYS A 160 5.62 7.24 -9.56
C LYS A 160 5.29 7.37 -8.07
N LYS A 161 6.31 7.27 -7.22
CA LYS A 161 6.15 7.42 -5.76
C LYS A 161 5.53 8.79 -5.45
N LYS A 162 4.54 8.82 -4.57
CA LYS A 162 4.06 10.03 -3.89
C LYS A 162 5.16 10.59 -2.97
N HIS A 163 5.13 11.87 -2.63
CA HIS A 163 6.17 12.51 -1.81
C HIS A 163 7.58 12.32 -2.39
N ALA A 164 7.69 12.44 -3.72
CA ALA A 164 8.94 12.37 -4.45
C ALA A 164 8.94 13.26 -5.70
N ALA A 165 10.10 13.83 -5.99
CA ALA A 165 10.43 14.49 -7.23
C ALA A 165 11.06 13.50 -8.22
N HIS A 166 10.52 13.49 -9.44
CA HIS A 166 10.94 12.62 -10.53
C HIS A 166 11.81 13.36 -11.57
N ALA A 167 12.57 14.37 -11.13
CA ALA A 167 13.35 15.22 -12.04
C ALA A 167 14.49 14.46 -12.76
N ILE A 168 15.05 13.43 -12.14
CA ILE A 168 16.11 12.58 -12.72
C ILE A 168 15.58 11.73 -13.87
N THR A 169 14.27 11.47 -13.88
CA THR A 169 13.56 10.58 -14.82
C THR A 169 12.45 11.33 -15.54
N GLN A 170 12.57 12.66 -15.65
CA GLN A 170 11.53 13.53 -16.21
C GLN A 170 11.37 13.36 -17.72
N ASP A 171 12.37 12.78 -18.38
CA ASP A 171 12.36 12.38 -19.79
C ASP A 171 11.48 11.15 -20.04
N LEU A 172 11.10 10.41 -18.99
CA LEU A 172 10.21 9.27 -19.08
C LEU A 172 8.75 9.67 -18.90
N SER A 173 7.93 9.29 -19.88
CA SER A 173 6.48 9.36 -19.79
C SER A 173 5.93 8.39 -18.73
N LEU A 174 4.67 8.62 -18.35
CA LEU A 174 3.97 7.73 -17.43
C LEU A 174 3.71 6.34 -18.07
N GLU A 175 3.49 6.30 -19.38
CA GLU A 175 3.36 5.08 -20.17
C GLU A 175 4.67 4.26 -20.15
N GLU A 176 5.81 4.88 -20.42
CA GLU A 176 7.12 4.21 -20.35
C GLU A 176 7.41 3.70 -18.95
N SER A 177 7.00 4.45 -17.93
CA SER A 177 7.14 4.02 -16.53
C SER A 177 6.30 2.77 -16.25
N ALA A 178 5.07 2.69 -16.79
CA ALA A 178 4.20 1.51 -16.68
C ALA A 178 4.78 0.30 -17.41
N HIS A 179 5.23 0.48 -18.66
CA HIS A 179 5.87 -0.58 -19.45
C HIS A 179 7.14 -1.11 -18.79
N ALA A 180 7.96 -0.22 -18.21
CA ALA A 180 9.15 -0.63 -17.48
C ALA A 180 8.78 -1.47 -16.25
N ALA A 181 7.82 -1.04 -15.44
CA ALA A 181 7.37 -1.82 -14.28
C ALA A 181 6.84 -3.20 -14.68
N GLU A 182 6.06 -3.30 -15.76
CA GLU A 182 5.59 -4.59 -16.31
C GLU A 182 6.75 -5.47 -16.80
N PHE A 183 7.66 -4.92 -17.59
CA PHE A 183 8.84 -5.63 -18.09
C PHE A 183 9.73 -6.16 -16.94
N PHE A 184 9.88 -5.38 -15.87
CA PHE A 184 10.64 -5.75 -14.68
C PHE A 184 9.90 -6.70 -13.73
N GLY A 185 8.67 -7.12 -14.06
CA GLY A 185 7.95 -8.19 -13.37
C GLY A 185 7.05 -7.74 -12.22
N ALA A 186 6.48 -6.54 -12.29
CA ALA A 186 5.38 -6.13 -11.41
C ALA A 186 4.15 -7.04 -11.62
N ASP A 187 3.43 -7.35 -10.54
CA ASP A 187 2.18 -8.12 -10.60
C ASP A 187 0.94 -7.21 -10.73
N GLY A 188 1.13 -5.90 -10.56
CA GLY A 188 0.11 -4.86 -10.63
C GLY A 188 0.72 -3.48 -10.42
N LEU A 189 0.00 -2.45 -10.84
CA LEU A 189 0.46 -1.06 -10.79
C LEU A 189 -0.48 -0.20 -9.96
N ILE A 190 0.05 0.87 -9.36
CA ILE A 190 -0.70 1.88 -8.62
C ILE A 190 -0.41 3.25 -9.23
N VAL A 191 -1.47 3.94 -9.63
CA VAL A 191 -1.43 5.38 -9.91
C VAL A 191 -1.78 6.11 -8.62
N THR A 192 -0.88 6.95 -8.14
CA THR A 192 -1.08 7.74 -6.92
C THR A 192 -1.04 9.22 -7.25
N GLY A 193 -1.83 10.02 -6.54
CA GLY A 193 -1.61 11.46 -6.49
C GLY A 193 -0.26 11.81 -5.86
N GLU A 194 0.16 13.08 -6.00
CA GLU A 194 1.48 13.58 -5.60
C GLU A 194 1.77 13.43 -4.10
N ALA A 195 0.74 13.47 -3.25
CA ALA A 195 0.87 13.42 -1.80
C ALA A 195 -0.36 12.75 -1.15
N THR A 196 -0.20 12.27 0.08
CA THR A 196 -1.30 11.67 0.87
C THR A 196 -2.47 12.65 0.99
N GLY A 197 -3.66 12.21 0.54
CA GLY A 197 -4.88 13.03 0.55
C GLY A 197 -5.06 13.89 -0.70
N ARG A 198 -4.11 13.90 -1.64
CA ARG A 198 -4.28 14.48 -2.97
C ARG A 198 -4.65 13.39 -3.98
N PRO A 199 -5.76 13.52 -4.71
CA PRO A 199 -6.22 12.52 -5.65
C PRO A 199 -5.26 12.35 -6.84
N ALA A 200 -5.21 11.13 -7.39
CA ALA A 200 -4.62 10.88 -8.70
C ALA A 200 -5.43 11.59 -9.81
N SER A 201 -4.75 12.01 -10.87
CA SER A 201 -5.42 12.55 -12.06
C SER A 201 -6.15 11.45 -12.83
N HIS A 202 -7.39 11.69 -13.25
CA HIS A 202 -8.13 10.76 -14.11
C HIS A 202 -7.37 10.49 -15.42
N ALA A 203 -6.75 11.52 -16.00
CA ALA A 203 -5.96 11.39 -17.22
C ALA A 203 -4.76 10.45 -17.02
N ASP A 204 -4.10 10.50 -15.86
CA ASP A 204 -2.97 9.60 -15.57
C ASP A 204 -3.44 8.14 -15.46
N VAL A 205 -4.62 7.92 -14.87
CA VAL A 205 -5.23 6.57 -14.78
C VAL A 205 -5.57 6.03 -16.17
N GLU A 206 -6.15 6.87 -17.04
CA GLU A 206 -6.48 6.50 -18.43
C GLU A 206 -5.22 6.16 -19.24
N VAL A 207 -4.17 6.99 -19.15
CA VAL A 207 -2.88 6.76 -19.82
C VAL A 207 -2.29 5.41 -19.40
N VAL A 208 -2.23 5.13 -18.09
CA VAL A 208 -1.66 3.88 -17.59
C VAL A 208 -2.55 2.69 -17.96
N ARG A 209 -3.87 2.84 -17.90
CA ARG A 209 -4.79 1.76 -18.29
C ARG A 209 -4.61 1.38 -19.76
N ALA A 210 -4.34 2.35 -20.63
CA ALA A 210 -4.07 2.10 -22.05
C ALA A 210 -2.72 1.40 -22.27
N ALA A 211 -1.72 1.68 -21.42
CA ALA A 211 -0.35 1.17 -21.53
C ALA A 211 -0.22 -0.32 -21.12
N THR A 212 -0.92 -0.76 -20.07
CA THR A 212 -0.73 -2.11 -19.50
C THR A 212 -2.02 -2.93 -19.46
N ARG A 213 -1.91 -4.25 -19.34
CA ARG A 213 -3.00 -5.17 -18.97
C ARG A 213 -2.91 -5.67 -17.53
N LEU A 214 -1.87 -5.30 -16.79
CA LEU A 214 -1.75 -5.64 -15.38
C LEU A 214 -2.92 -5.06 -14.56
N PRO A 215 -3.23 -5.65 -13.40
CA PRO A 215 -4.12 -5.04 -12.42
C PRO A 215 -3.69 -3.60 -12.12
N LEU A 216 -4.62 -2.67 -12.24
CA LEU A 216 -4.38 -1.24 -12.07
C LEU A 216 -5.16 -0.71 -10.87
N TRP A 217 -4.44 -0.23 -9.86
CA TRP A 217 -5.03 0.36 -8.67
C TRP A 217 -4.84 1.87 -8.67
N VAL A 218 -5.71 2.57 -7.95
CA VAL A 218 -5.58 4.01 -7.71
C VAL A 218 -5.45 4.25 -6.22
N GLY A 219 -4.47 5.04 -5.83
CA GLY A 219 -4.24 5.43 -4.44
C GLY A 219 -4.14 6.94 -4.25
N SER A 220 -4.10 7.32 -2.97
CA SER A 220 -4.01 8.71 -2.48
C SER A 220 -5.25 9.55 -2.82
N GLY A 221 -5.95 10.01 -1.78
CA GLY A 221 -6.98 11.06 -1.91
C GLY A 221 -8.32 10.66 -2.52
N VAL A 222 -8.61 9.37 -2.70
CA VAL A 222 -9.91 8.90 -3.21
C VAL A 222 -11.07 9.39 -2.34
N THR A 223 -12.05 10.06 -2.95
CA THR A 223 -13.31 10.50 -2.33
C THR A 223 -14.53 9.78 -2.94
N PRO A 224 -15.68 9.68 -2.22
CA PRO A 224 -16.87 8.98 -2.71
C PRO A 224 -17.33 9.44 -4.11
N ASP A 225 -17.28 10.74 -4.38
CA ASP A 225 -17.69 11.33 -5.66
C ASP A 225 -16.80 10.92 -6.84
N GLN A 226 -15.53 10.57 -6.58
CA GLN A 226 -14.59 10.12 -7.61
C GLN A 226 -14.68 8.62 -7.91
N VAL A 227 -15.24 7.84 -6.98
CA VAL A 227 -15.24 6.36 -7.05
C VAL A 227 -15.78 5.83 -8.38
N PRO A 228 -16.95 6.27 -8.90
CA PRO A 228 -17.49 5.72 -10.14
C PRO A 228 -16.57 5.96 -11.34
N ALA A 229 -16.00 7.16 -11.45
CA ALA A 229 -15.14 7.54 -12.56
C ALA A 229 -13.77 6.85 -12.49
N LEU A 230 -13.19 6.69 -11.29
CA LEU A 230 -11.93 5.96 -11.13
C LEU A 230 -12.12 4.46 -11.45
N LEU A 231 -13.21 3.84 -10.98
CA LEU A 231 -13.52 2.42 -11.21
C LEU A 231 -13.96 2.10 -12.65
N ALA A 232 -14.10 3.10 -13.52
CA ALA A 232 -14.23 2.88 -14.96
C ALA A 232 -12.91 2.40 -15.59
N HIS A 233 -11.78 2.78 -15.00
CA HIS A 233 -10.44 2.50 -15.52
C HIS A 233 -9.53 1.74 -14.54
N ALA A 234 -9.88 1.67 -13.25
CA ALA A 234 -9.13 0.97 -12.22
C ALA A 234 -9.82 -0.30 -11.72
N ASP A 235 -9.01 -1.28 -11.35
CA ASP A 235 -9.43 -2.56 -10.77
C ASP A 235 -9.61 -2.50 -9.25
N ALA A 236 -8.95 -1.56 -8.56
CA ALA A 236 -9.13 -1.32 -7.13
C ALA A 236 -8.77 0.12 -6.71
N LEU A 237 -9.31 0.55 -5.57
CA LEU A 237 -9.01 1.85 -4.95
C LEU A 237 -8.42 1.65 -3.54
N VAL A 238 -7.24 2.24 -3.30
CA VAL A 238 -6.58 2.27 -1.99
C VAL A 238 -6.96 3.56 -1.26
N VAL A 239 -7.68 3.43 -0.15
CA VAL A 239 -8.28 4.56 0.57
C VAL A 239 -7.70 4.67 1.98
N GLY A 240 -7.07 5.80 2.27
CA GLY A 240 -6.42 6.06 3.56
C GLY A 240 -7.00 7.24 4.31
N SER A 241 -6.62 8.47 3.94
CA SER A 241 -7.01 9.67 4.69
C SER A 241 -8.53 9.86 4.79
N TRP A 242 -9.27 9.59 3.71
CA TRP A 242 -10.71 9.81 3.68
C TRP A 242 -11.43 9.04 4.77
N ILE A 243 -11.18 7.74 4.89
CA ILE A 243 -11.88 6.84 5.83
C ILE A 243 -11.59 7.13 7.30
N LYS A 244 -10.63 8.02 7.59
CA LYS A 244 -10.35 8.48 8.96
C LYS A 244 -11.23 9.67 9.31
N LYS A 245 -11.46 9.87 10.61
CA LYS A 245 -12.20 11.03 11.13
C LYS A 245 -11.60 12.33 10.59
N ASP A 246 -12.48 13.24 10.15
CA ASP A 246 -12.14 14.53 9.54
C ASP A 246 -11.26 14.44 8.27
N GLY A 247 -11.15 13.26 7.65
CA GLY A 247 -10.31 13.05 6.47
C GLY A 247 -8.81 13.13 6.76
N ASN A 248 -8.41 12.99 8.02
CA ASN A 248 -7.01 13.10 8.45
C ASN A 248 -6.44 11.73 8.81
N TRP A 249 -5.39 11.31 8.09
CA TRP A 249 -4.77 10.00 8.25
C TRP A 249 -4.27 9.69 9.66
N ARG A 250 -4.05 10.72 10.49
CA ARG A 250 -3.62 10.60 11.91
C ARG A 250 -4.74 10.21 12.86
N ASN A 251 -5.98 10.35 12.45
CA ASN A 251 -7.14 10.07 13.27
C ASN A 251 -7.59 8.60 13.12
N PRO A 252 -8.40 8.09 14.06
CA PRO A 252 -9.01 6.76 13.93
C PRO A 252 -9.90 6.62 12.70
N VAL A 253 -10.11 5.37 12.26
CA VAL A 253 -11.12 5.05 11.23
C VAL A 253 -12.50 5.48 11.70
N ASP A 254 -13.26 6.07 10.80
CA ASP A 254 -14.64 6.48 11.01
C ASP A 254 -15.58 5.52 10.24
N PRO A 255 -16.42 4.72 10.94
CA PRO A 255 -17.29 3.74 10.30
C PRO A 255 -18.31 4.34 9.32
N ASP A 256 -18.83 5.54 9.59
CA ASP A 256 -19.80 6.19 8.69
C ASP A 256 -19.12 6.61 7.39
N ARG A 257 -17.90 7.11 7.53
CA ARG A 257 -17.04 7.48 6.41
C ARG A 257 -16.69 6.28 5.53
N CYS A 258 -16.39 5.14 6.13
CA CYS A 258 -16.21 3.87 5.42
C CYS A 258 -17.47 3.43 4.65
N ARG A 259 -18.64 3.49 5.29
CA ARG A 259 -19.93 3.11 4.65
C ARG A 259 -20.28 3.99 3.46
N GLN A 260 -19.96 5.29 3.52
CA GLN A 260 -20.17 6.22 2.39
C GLN A 260 -19.34 5.80 1.17
N LEU A 261 -18.07 5.43 1.37
CA LEU A 261 -17.17 4.92 0.32
C LEU A 261 -17.70 3.63 -0.30
N VAL A 262 -18.12 2.68 0.54
CA VAL A 262 -18.68 1.40 0.07
C VAL A 262 -19.99 1.60 -0.69
N LYS A 263 -20.81 2.57 -0.29
CA LYS A 263 -22.03 2.94 -1.03
C LYS A 263 -21.71 3.53 -2.40
N ALA A 264 -20.67 4.36 -2.51
CA ALA A 264 -20.28 4.99 -3.76
C ALA A 264 -19.66 4.02 -4.79
N ARG A 265 -19.16 2.86 -4.35
CA ARG A 265 -18.71 1.76 -5.23
C ARG A 265 -19.88 1.05 -5.94
N ARG A 266 -21.05 0.98 -5.28
CA ARG A 266 -22.22 0.23 -5.78
C ARG A 266 -22.92 0.98 -6.91
#